data_AF-A0A9E5JR72-F1
#
_entry.id   AF-A0A9E5JR72-F1
#
_cell.length_a   1.000
_cell.length_b   1.000
_cell.length_c   1.000
_cell.angle_alpha   90.00
_cell.angle_beta   90.00
_cell.angle_gamma   90.00
#
_symmetry.space_group_name_H-M   'P 1'
#
loop_
_entity.id
_entity.type
_entity.pdbx_description
1 polymer ?
#
loop_
_entity_poly.entity_id
_entity_poly.type
_entity_poly.pdbx_seq_one_letter_code
_entity_poly.pdbx_strand_id
1 'polypeptide(L)'
;MTTTPHGDAPSVAAPRATQHPSGPAPTGLTPKKLYRIVAIAEAITWTLLITGLILRATSDLAIAVTIGGSIHGFVFLAYGATAILTAINQRWSVGLGLLAVITAVIPYATIPFDIWAHRTGRLEGAWRREATDDPRDARWFDRLVRWMLNHPYLLAALILLAVVVLFTVLLILGPPVPKA
;
A
#
# COMPACT_ATOMS: atom_id res chain seq x y z
N MET A 1 -26.46 3.93 -74.31
CA MET A 1 -27.00 3.44 -73.02
C MET A 1 -25.79 3.07 -72.18
N THR A 2 -25.26 4.05 -71.43
CA THR A 2 -23.99 4.01 -70.71
C THR A 2 -24.27 3.76 -69.23
N THR A 3 -23.71 2.70 -68.66
CA THR A 3 -23.80 2.42 -67.22
C THR A 3 -22.47 2.76 -66.55
N THR A 4 -22.52 3.65 -65.56
CA THR A 4 -21.43 4.02 -64.66
C THR A 4 -21.40 3.10 -63.44
N PRO A 5 -20.24 2.61 -62.96
CA PRO A 5 -20.14 1.95 -61.67
C PRO A 5 -19.85 2.98 -60.56
N HIS A 6 -20.63 2.91 -59.48
CA HIS A 6 -20.45 3.72 -58.26
C HIS A 6 -19.41 3.03 -57.36
N GLY A 7 -18.35 3.74 -56.99
CA GLY A 7 -17.28 3.24 -56.14
C GLY A 7 -17.62 3.41 -54.66
N ASP A 8 -17.56 2.31 -53.90
CA ASP A 8 -17.64 2.31 -52.44
C ASP A 8 -16.27 2.66 -51.84
N ALA A 9 -16.21 3.74 -51.08
CA ALA A 9 -15.03 4.09 -50.28
C ALA A 9 -15.07 3.38 -48.91
N PRO A 10 -13.93 2.89 -48.39
CA PRO A 10 -13.88 2.25 -47.08
C PRO A 10 -14.05 3.28 -45.95
N SER A 11 -15.04 3.04 -45.08
CA SER A 11 -15.26 3.79 -43.85
C SER A 11 -14.06 3.62 -42.89
N VAL A 12 -13.24 4.66 -42.77
CA VAL A 12 -12.15 4.72 -41.79
C VAL A 12 -12.78 4.92 -40.41
N ALA A 13 -12.85 3.84 -39.62
CA ALA A 13 -13.27 3.90 -38.22
C ALA A 13 -12.28 4.76 -37.40
N ALA A 14 -12.80 5.82 -36.78
CA ALA A 14 -12.03 6.68 -35.89
C ALA A 14 -11.50 5.90 -34.66
N PRO A 15 -10.32 6.26 -34.12
CA PRO A 15 -9.77 5.63 -32.93
C PRO A 15 -10.70 5.85 -31.73
N ARG A 16 -11.12 4.74 -31.11
CA ARG A 16 -11.94 4.71 -29.89
C ARG A 16 -11.20 5.45 -28.77
N ALA A 17 -11.62 6.69 -28.49
CA ALA A 17 -11.21 7.40 -27.30
C ALA A 17 -11.45 6.52 -26.07
N THR A 18 -10.40 6.27 -25.30
CA THR A 18 -10.48 5.63 -24.00
C THR A 18 -11.38 6.48 -23.11
N GLN A 19 -12.60 5.99 -22.84
CA GLN A 19 -13.51 6.62 -21.90
C GLN A 19 -12.86 6.56 -20.52
N HIS A 20 -12.31 7.69 -20.07
CA HIS A 20 -11.93 7.89 -18.68
C HIS A 20 -13.25 8.07 -17.91
N PRO A 21 -13.64 7.18 -16.98
CA PRO A 21 -14.90 7.34 -16.28
C PRO A 21 -14.85 8.64 -15.47
N SER A 22 -15.64 9.64 -15.91
CA SER A 22 -15.86 10.92 -15.23
C SER A 22 -16.76 10.74 -14.00
N GLY A 23 -16.38 9.82 -13.10
CA GLY A 23 -17.01 9.70 -11.79
C GLY A 23 -16.49 10.79 -10.86
N PRO A 24 -17.30 11.28 -9.90
CA PRO A 24 -16.81 12.16 -8.85
C PRO A 24 -15.62 11.50 -8.14
N ALA A 25 -14.54 12.27 -7.94
CA ALA A 25 -13.37 11.78 -7.23
C ALA A 25 -13.81 11.25 -5.85
N PRO A 26 -13.40 10.04 -5.45
CA PRO A 26 -13.80 9.48 -4.17
C PRO A 26 -13.38 10.42 -3.03
N THR A 27 -14.36 10.94 -2.30
CA THR A 27 -14.18 11.91 -1.20
C THR A 27 -13.68 11.26 0.10
N GLY A 28 -13.61 9.92 0.15
CA GLY A 28 -13.12 9.14 1.29
C GLY A 28 -11.65 8.74 1.21
N LEU A 29 -11.14 8.11 2.28
CA LEU A 29 -9.81 7.50 2.32
C LEU A 29 -9.73 6.37 1.27
N THR A 30 -8.90 6.56 0.23
CA THR A 30 -8.61 5.56 -0.80
C THR A 30 -7.39 4.72 -0.44
N PRO A 31 -7.22 3.50 -1.01
CA PRO A 31 -6.02 2.68 -0.79
C PRO A 31 -4.73 3.46 -1.07
N LYS A 32 -4.69 4.16 -2.21
CA LYS A 32 -3.59 5.04 -2.62
C LYS A 32 -3.27 6.12 -1.59
N LYS A 33 -4.29 6.80 -1.07
CA LYS A 33 -4.09 7.88 -0.09
C LYS A 33 -3.57 7.33 1.23
N LEU A 34 -4.12 6.22 1.71
CA LEU A 34 -3.65 5.54 2.91
C LEU A 34 -2.19 5.07 2.76
N TYR A 35 -1.91 4.34 1.68
CA TYR A 35 -0.57 3.82 1.41
C TYR A 35 0.47 4.94 1.39
N ARG A 36 0.18 6.04 0.69
CA ARG A 36 1.08 7.19 0.61
C ARG A 36 1.28 7.90 1.95
N ILE A 37 0.22 8.07 2.76
CA ILE A 37 0.35 8.65 4.11
C ILE A 37 1.30 7.81 4.94
N VAL A 38 1.13 6.49 4.93
CA VAL A 38 1.94 5.59 5.75
C VAL A 38 3.39 5.50 5.21
N ALA A 39 3.60 5.52 3.90
CA ALA A 39 4.94 5.58 3.29
C ALA A 39 5.69 6.87 3.67
N ILE A 40 5.02 8.02 3.66
CA ILE A 40 5.62 9.29 4.09
C ILE A 40 5.91 9.28 5.59
N ALA A 41 4.98 8.79 6.41
CA ALA A 41 5.20 8.64 7.84
C ALA A 41 6.42 7.76 8.13
N GLU A 42 6.54 6.64 7.42
CA GLU A 42 7.68 5.74 7.53
C GLU A 42 9.01 6.44 7.20
N ALA A 43 9.07 7.21 6.11
CA ALA A 43 10.26 7.98 5.76
C ALA A 43 10.63 9.04 6.82
N ILE A 44 9.64 9.72 7.41
CA ILE A 44 9.87 10.67 8.51
C ILE A 44 10.43 9.94 9.74
N THR A 45 9.89 8.77 10.06
CA THR A 45 10.37 7.98 11.21
C THR A 45 11.77 7.40 10.98
N TRP A 46 12.15 7.11 9.73
CA TRP A 46 13.54 6.80 9.37
C TRP A 46 14.47 7.96 9.68
N THR A 47 14.10 9.19 9.30
CA THR A 47 14.88 10.38 9.65
C THR A 47 15.02 10.51 11.17
N LEU A 48 13.93 10.33 11.92
CA LEU A 48 13.96 10.35 13.39
C LEU A 48 14.91 9.28 13.97
N LEU A 49 14.86 8.05 13.46
CA LEU A 49 15.73 6.96 13.91
C LEU A 49 17.20 7.25 13.58
N ILE A 50 17.51 7.68 12.36
CA ILE A 50 18.87 8.05 11.94
C ILE A 50 19.41 9.19 12.82
N THR A 51 18.60 10.22 13.08
CA THR A 51 18.96 11.29 14.03
C THR A 51 19.23 10.73 15.42
N GLY A 52 18.40 9.81 15.92
CA GLY A 52 18.63 9.14 17.20
C GLY A 52 19.95 8.37 17.24
N LEU A 53 20.29 7.65 16.16
CA LEU A 53 21.56 6.92 16.03
C LEU A 53 22.76 7.87 16.03
N ILE A 54 22.67 9.00 15.32
CA ILE A 54 23.71 10.04 15.32
C ILE A 54 23.89 10.63 16.71
N LEU A 55 22.80 11.02 17.39
CA LEU A 55 22.84 11.57 18.75
C LEU A 55 23.42 10.57 19.75
N ARG A 56 23.12 9.28 19.59
CA ARG A 56 23.79 8.25 20.40
C ARG A 56 25.27 8.20 20.13
N ALA A 57 25.70 8.23 18.87
CA ALA A 57 27.11 8.13 18.52
C ALA A 57 27.94 9.37 18.93
N THR A 58 27.36 10.57 18.90
CA THR A 58 28.09 11.84 19.11
C THR A 58 27.94 12.42 20.51
N SER A 59 26.83 12.12 21.19
CA SER A 59 26.44 12.75 22.46
C SER A 59 26.04 11.74 23.55
N ASP A 60 26.27 10.44 23.30
CA ASP A 60 25.86 9.30 24.14
C ASP A 60 24.38 9.30 24.57
N LEU A 61 23.51 9.91 23.76
CA LEU A 61 22.10 10.06 24.08
C LEU A 61 21.30 8.79 23.74
N ALA A 62 21.45 7.74 24.56
CA ALA A 62 20.80 6.43 24.40
C ALA A 62 19.29 6.49 24.20
N ILE A 63 18.63 7.37 24.95
CA ILE A 63 17.18 7.52 24.94
C ILE A 63 16.65 7.95 23.57
N ALA A 64 17.44 8.66 22.76
CA ALA A 64 17.03 9.10 21.43
C ALA A 64 16.82 7.90 20.49
N VAL A 65 17.64 6.86 20.59
CA VAL A 65 17.48 5.61 19.82
C VAL A 65 16.27 4.82 20.33
N THR A 66 16.04 4.77 21.64
CA THR A 66 14.86 4.09 22.20
C THR A 66 13.57 4.73 21.70
N ILE A 67 13.46 6.07 21.74
CA ILE A 67 12.28 6.79 21.26
C ILE A 67 12.14 6.66 19.74
N GLY A 68 13.19 7.00 18.99
CA GLY A 68 13.17 6.95 17.53
C GLY A 68 12.94 5.55 16.99
N GLY A 69 13.59 4.55 17.58
CA GLY A 69 13.44 3.14 17.21
C GLY A 69 12.06 2.58 17.55
N SER A 70 11.48 2.95 18.69
CA SER A 70 10.11 2.52 19.03
C SER A 70 9.07 3.11 18.09
N ILE A 71 9.18 4.42 17.81
CA ILE A 71 8.28 5.11 16.87
C ILE A 71 8.43 4.53 15.46
N HIS A 72 9.66 4.38 14.98
CA HIS A 72 9.93 3.79 13.67
C HIS A 72 9.43 2.35 13.57
N GLY A 73 9.74 1.50 14.55
CA GLY A 73 9.31 0.10 14.57
C GLY A 73 7.78 -0.05 14.53
N PHE A 74 7.04 0.80 15.24
CA PHE A 74 5.59 0.79 15.17
C PHE A 74 5.07 1.20 13.77
N VAL A 75 5.60 2.27 13.19
CA VAL A 75 5.21 2.74 11.85
C VAL A 75 5.61 1.73 10.76
N PHE A 76 6.76 1.07 10.89
CA PHE A 76 7.21 -0.02 10.02
C PHE A 76 6.18 -1.16 9.98
N LEU A 77 5.68 -1.60 11.12
CA LEU A 77 4.66 -2.66 11.19
C LEU A 77 3.32 -2.20 10.60
N ALA A 78 2.93 -0.95 10.88
CA ALA A 78 1.71 -0.36 10.31
C ALA A 78 1.80 -0.23 8.78
N TYR A 79 2.97 0.12 8.25
CA TYR A 79 3.26 0.12 6.81
C TYR A 79 3.13 -1.28 6.23
N GLY A 80 3.75 -2.30 6.84
CA GLY A 80 3.64 -3.68 6.39
C GLY A 80 2.19 -4.17 6.33
N ALA A 81 1.40 -3.92 7.37
CA ALA A 81 -0.02 -4.26 7.42
C ALA A 81 -0.82 -3.53 6.32
N THR A 82 -0.56 -2.23 6.11
CA THR A 82 -1.19 -1.42 5.06
C THR A 82 -0.82 -1.92 3.66
N ALA A 83 0.44 -2.31 3.44
CA ALA A 83 0.92 -2.85 2.18
C ALA A 83 0.27 -4.19 1.86
N ILE A 84 0.15 -5.09 2.84
CA ILE A 84 -0.55 -6.37 2.69
C ILE A 84 -2.04 -6.13 2.38
N LEU A 85 -2.71 -5.26 3.14
CA LEU A 85 -4.11 -4.92 2.89
C LEU A 85 -4.30 -4.35 1.47
N THR A 86 -3.41 -3.46 1.04
CA THR A 86 -3.43 -2.87 -0.29
C THR A 86 -3.15 -3.92 -1.37
N ALA A 87 -2.20 -4.83 -1.14
CA ALA A 87 -1.90 -5.92 -2.05
C ALA A 87 -3.10 -6.87 -2.23
N ILE A 88 -3.83 -7.18 -1.16
CA ILE A 88 -5.07 -7.97 -1.22
C ILE A 88 -6.17 -7.20 -1.94
N ASN A 89 -6.36 -5.91 -1.62
CA ASN A 89 -7.37 -5.08 -2.26
C ASN A 89 -7.10 -4.94 -3.78
N GLN A 90 -5.86 -4.62 -4.15
CA GLN A 90 -5.44 -4.39 -5.53
C GLN A 90 -5.02 -5.68 -6.26
N ARG A 91 -5.18 -6.84 -5.62
CA ARG A 91 -4.89 -8.18 -6.18
C ARG A 91 -3.47 -8.28 -6.74
N TRP A 92 -2.52 -7.68 -6.03
CA TRP A 92 -1.11 -7.80 -6.34
C TRP A 92 -0.66 -9.26 -6.23
N SER A 93 0.38 -9.62 -6.97
CA SER A 93 1.06 -10.89 -6.73
C SER A 93 1.67 -10.89 -5.34
N VAL A 94 1.77 -12.07 -4.71
CA VAL A 94 2.41 -12.24 -3.41
C VAL A 94 3.83 -11.65 -3.41
N GLY A 95 4.59 -11.88 -4.47
CA GLY A 95 5.94 -11.32 -4.62
C GLY A 95 5.98 -9.80 -4.62
N LEU A 96 4.98 -9.13 -5.20
CA LEU A 96 4.89 -7.67 -5.16
C LEU A 96 4.51 -7.16 -3.76
N GLY A 97 3.60 -7.84 -3.07
CA GLY A 97 3.29 -7.54 -1.67
C GLY A 97 4.51 -7.68 -0.75
N LEU A 98 5.29 -8.75 -0.93
CA LEU A 98 6.53 -8.98 -0.19
C LEU A 98 7.59 -7.91 -0.52
N LEU A 99 7.77 -7.57 -1.81
CA LEU A 99 8.66 -6.50 -2.22
C LEU A 99 8.30 -5.18 -1.55
N ALA A 100 7.00 -4.85 -1.47
CA ALA A 100 6.52 -3.66 -0.79
C ALA A 100 6.93 -3.64 0.69
N VAL A 101 6.82 -4.77 1.40
CA VAL A 101 7.22 -4.87 2.82
C VAL A 101 8.74 -4.76 2.98
N ILE A 102 9.51 -5.41 2.11
CA ILE A 102 10.98 -5.38 2.13
C ILE A 102 11.50 -3.95 1.97
N THR A 103 10.82 -3.09 1.19
CA THR A 103 11.27 -1.70 1.03
C THR A 103 11.21 -0.87 2.30
N ALA A 104 10.44 -1.28 3.33
CA ALA A 104 10.46 -0.60 4.63
C ALA A 104 11.69 -0.94 5.48
N VAL A 105 12.42 -2.01 5.15
CA VAL A 105 13.67 -2.37 5.86
C VAL A 105 14.83 -1.49 5.42
N ILE A 106 14.79 -1.00 4.17
CA ILE A 106 15.84 -0.17 3.59
C ILE A 106 15.44 1.31 3.76
N PRO A 107 16.29 2.15 4.39
CA PRO A 107 15.98 3.56 4.61
C PRO A 107 15.50 4.25 3.34
N TYR A 108 14.36 4.95 3.44
CA TYR A 108 13.74 5.72 2.37
C TYR A 108 13.32 4.94 1.11
N ALA A 109 13.46 3.61 1.06
CA ALA A 109 13.12 2.82 -0.12
C ALA A 109 11.60 2.68 -0.34
N THR A 110 10.78 2.99 0.67
CA THR A 110 9.32 3.11 0.57
C THR A 110 8.90 4.22 -0.40
N ILE A 111 9.65 5.32 -0.48
CA ILE A 111 9.35 6.46 -1.36
C ILE A 111 9.45 6.10 -2.85
N PRO A 112 10.58 5.62 -3.39
CA PRO A 112 10.67 5.26 -4.80
C PRO A 112 9.70 4.11 -5.15
N PHE A 113 9.45 3.18 -4.22
CA PHE A 113 8.43 2.15 -4.40
C PHE A 113 7.02 2.75 -4.53
N ASP A 114 6.61 3.67 -3.64
CA ASP A 114 5.32 4.37 -3.70
C ASP A 114 5.18 5.14 -5.01
N ILE A 115 6.20 5.90 -5.41
CA ILE A 115 6.22 6.65 -6.67
C ILE A 115 6.07 5.70 -7.87
N TRP A 116 6.80 4.59 -7.90
CA TRP A 116 6.72 3.60 -8.97
C TRP A 116 5.36 2.91 -9.00
N ALA A 117 4.84 2.47 -7.85
CA ALA A 117 3.55 1.80 -7.75
C ALA A 117 2.40 2.75 -8.16
N HIS A 118 2.51 4.03 -7.81
CA HIS A 118 1.59 5.06 -8.28
C HIS A 118 1.69 5.27 -9.79
N ARG A 119 2.90 5.47 -10.34
CA ARG A 119 3.11 5.72 -11.78
C ARG A 119 2.67 4.56 -12.66
N THR A 120 2.78 3.33 -12.17
CA THR A 120 2.36 2.11 -12.89
C THR A 120 0.87 1.77 -12.69
N GLY A 121 0.10 2.62 -12.01
CA GLY A 121 -1.33 2.42 -11.80
C GLY A 121 -1.69 1.35 -10.77
N ARG A 122 -0.70 0.80 -10.04
CA ARG A 122 -0.89 -0.33 -9.11
C ARG A 122 -1.68 0.02 -7.85
N LEU A 123 -1.77 1.32 -7.55
CA LEU A 123 -2.52 1.86 -6.42
C LEU A 123 -3.89 2.42 -6.83
N GLU A 124 -4.20 2.46 -8.13
CA GLU A 124 -5.45 3.03 -8.63
C GLU A 124 -6.65 2.13 -8.30
N GLY A 125 -7.82 2.74 -8.14
CA GLY A 125 -9.05 2.04 -7.77
C GLY A 125 -9.51 2.28 -6.34
N ALA A 126 -10.80 2.05 -6.11
CA ALA A 126 -11.43 2.16 -4.80
C ALA A 126 -11.18 0.90 -3.96
N TRP A 127 -11.56 0.95 -2.68
CA TRP A 127 -11.68 -0.25 -1.86
C TRP A 127 -12.74 -1.18 -2.46
N ARG A 128 -12.39 -2.47 -2.68
CA ARG A 128 -13.29 -3.49 -3.24
C ARG A 128 -14.37 -3.90 -2.23
N ARG A 129 -15.39 -3.06 -2.11
CA ARG A 129 -16.54 -3.21 -1.20
C ARG A 129 -17.70 -4.00 -1.79
N GLU A 130 -17.76 -4.08 -3.11
CA GLU A 130 -18.82 -4.74 -3.89
C GLU A 130 -18.28 -5.94 -4.66
N ALA A 131 -19.13 -6.94 -4.90
CA ALA A 131 -18.81 -8.10 -5.73
C ALA A 131 -18.55 -7.68 -7.18
N THR A 132 -17.45 -8.17 -7.76
CA THR A 132 -17.14 -7.98 -9.18
C THR A 132 -17.33 -9.31 -9.92
N ASP A 133 -17.53 -9.28 -11.24
CA ASP A 133 -17.69 -10.47 -12.11
C ASP A 133 -16.44 -11.35 -12.23
N ASP A 134 -15.40 -11.09 -11.43
CA ASP A 134 -14.14 -11.81 -11.48
C ASP A 134 -14.25 -13.17 -10.78
N PRO A 135 -13.82 -14.29 -11.40
CA PRO A 135 -13.95 -15.64 -10.83
C PRO A 135 -13.30 -15.83 -9.46
N ARG A 136 -12.29 -15.01 -9.11
CA ARG A 136 -11.62 -15.07 -7.79
C ARG A 136 -12.53 -14.56 -6.67
N ASP A 137 -13.48 -13.68 -6.97
CA ASP A 137 -14.41 -13.12 -5.99
C ASP A 137 -15.43 -14.14 -5.44
N ALA A 138 -15.54 -15.32 -6.06
CA ALA A 138 -16.39 -16.42 -5.60
C ALA A 138 -15.78 -17.20 -4.41
N ARG A 139 -14.50 -17.00 -4.09
CA ARG A 139 -13.83 -17.69 -2.99
C ARG A 139 -14.36 -17.21 -1.63
N TRP A 140 -14.35 -18.11 -0.65
CA TRP A 140 -14.84 -17.79 0.70
C TRP A 140 -13.99 -16.70 1.39
N PHE A 141 -12.68 -16.67 1.11
CA PHE A 141 -11.77 -15.64 1.63
C PHE A 141 -12.11 -14.24 1.12
N ASP A 142 -12.44 -14.10 -0.17
CA ASP A 142 -12.82 -12.82 -0.77
C ASP A 142 -14.14 -12.28 -0.18
N ARG A 143 -15.07 -13.16 0.22
CA ARG A 143 -16.27 -12.74 0.97
C ARG A 143 -15.93 -12.15 2.34
N LEU A 144 -15.00 -12.76 3.07
CA LEU A 144 -14.52 -12.24 4.35
C LEU A 144 -13.82 -10.90 4.19
N VAL A 145 -12.88 -10.79 3.25
CA VAL A 145 -12.15 -9.54 2.96
C VAL A 145 -13.12 -8.42 2.61
N ARG A 146 -14.10 -8.68 1.74
CA ARG A 146 -15.11 -7.70 1.34
C ARG A 146 -15.96 -7.24 2.52
N TRP A 147 -16.40 -8.18 3.36
CA TRP A 147 -17.12 -7.86 4.60
C TRP A 147 -16.29 -6.97 5.53
N MET A 148 -15.00 -7.26 5.70
CA MET A 148 -14.09 -6.41 6.49
C MET A 148 -13.89 -5.03 5.87
N LEU A 149 -13.75 -4.93 4.55
CA LEU A 149 -13.64 -3.65 3.83
C LEU A 149 -14.92 -2.80 3.93
N ASN A 150 -16.08 -3.44 4.16
CA ASN A 150 -17.35 -2.79 4.45
C ASN A 150 -17.50 -2.36 5.92
N HIS A 151 -16.65 -2.86 6.82
CA HIS A 151 -16.61 -2.47 8.24
C HIS A 151 -15.27 -1.79 8.57
N PRO A 152 -15.04 -0.56 8.06
CA PRO A 152 -13.73 0.09 8.12
C PRO A 152 -13.22 0.31 9.55
N TYR A 153 -14.10 0.60 10.51
CA TYR A 153 -13.72 0.77 11.91
C TYR A 153 -13.26 -0.53 12.56
N LEU A 154 -13.95 -1.63 12.29
CA LEU A 154 -13.57 -2.96 12.80
C LEU A 154 -12.23 -3.41 12.18
N LEU A 155 -12.07 -3.24 10.87
CA LEU A 155 -10.82 -3.54 10.18
C LEU A 155 -9.66 -2.72 10.75
N ALA A 156 -9.85 -1.41 10.92
CA ALA A 156 -8.83 -0.54 11.50
C ALA A 156 -8.48 -0.94 12.94
N ALA A 157 -9.49 -1.27 13.77
CA ALA A 157 -9.27 -1.71 15.14
C ALA A 157 -8.52 -3.05 15.20
N LEU A 158 -8.87 -4.01 14.34
CA LEU A 158 -8.19 -5.31 14.27
C LEU A 158 -6.75 -5.19 13.78
N ILE A 159 -6.50 -4.38 12.75
CA ILE A 159 -5.15 -4.10 12.27
C ILE A 159 -4.33 -3.41 13.37
N LEU A 160 -4.89 -2.40 14.02
CA LEU A 160 -4.22 -1.70 15.11
C LEU A 160 -3.88 -2.64 16.26
N LEU A 161 -4.84 -3.48 16.69
CA LEU A 161 -4.63 -4.49 17.72
C LEU A 161 -3.52 -5.46 17.32
N ALA A 162 -3.55 -5.98 16.09
CA ALA A 162 -2.53 -6.89 15.59
C ALA A 162 -1.14 -6.24 15.57
N VAL A 163 -1.04 -4.98 15.14
CA VAL A 163 0.21 -4.20 15.14
C VAL A 163 0.71 -3.98 16.56
N VAL A 164 -0.16 -3.57 17.50
CA VAL A 164 0.21 -3.37 18.92
C VAL A 164 0.71 -4.68 19.53
N VAL A 165 -0.04 -5.77 19.37
CA VAL A 165 0.35 -7.09 19.90
C VAL A 165 1.69 -7.53 19.32
N LEU A 166 1.86 -7.46 18.00
CA LEU A 166 3.11 -7.85 17.35
C LEU A 166 4.28 -6.98 17.81
N PHE A 167 4.07 -5.66 17.89
CA PHE A 167 5.07 -4.72 18.38
C PHE A 167 5.48 -5.04 19.82
N THR A 168 4.52 -5.23 20.72
CA THR A 168 4.78 -5.61 22.12
C THR A 168 5.52 -6.93 22.22
N VAL A 169 5.13 -7.95 21.46
CA VAL A 169 5.83 -9.24 21.42
C VAL A 169 7.28 -9.07 20.95
N LEU A 170 7.52 -8.30 19.89
CA LEU A 170 8.87 -8.03 19.40
C LEU A 170 9.74 -7.27 20.42
N LEU A 171 9.14 -6.34 21.19
CA LEU A 171 9.84 -5.67 22.28
C LEU A 171 10.21 -6.61 23.43
N ILE A 172 9.34 -7.59 23.75
CA ILE A 172 9.60 -8.57 24.81
C ILE A 172 10.68 -9.57 24.38
N LEU A 173 10.62 -10.06 23.14
CA LEU A 173 11.60 -11.02 22.62
C LEU A 173 12.99 -10.39 22.44
N GLY A 174 13.05 -9.09 22.14
CA GLY A 174 14.30 -8.40 21.84
C GLY A 174 14.92 -8.83 20.51
N PRO A 175 16.10 -8.30 20.15
CA PRO A 175 16.78 -8.66 18.91
C PRO A 175 17.17 -10.15 18.93
N PRO A 176 16.97 -10.90 17.84
CA PRO A 176 17.44 -12.30 17.72
C PRO A 176 18.96 -12.41 17.59
N VAL A 177 19.68 -11.28 17.69
CA VAL A 177 21.14 -11.21 17.58
C VAL A 177 21.74 -11.63 18.93
N PRO A 178 22.66 -12.60 18.98
CA PRO A 178 23.33 -12.98 20.21
C PRO A 178 23.94 -11.74 20.88
N LYS A 179 23.71 -11.59 22.18
CA LYS A 179 24.38 -10.54 22.96
C LYS A 179 25.86 -10.91 23.01
N ALA A 180 26.69 -10.14 22.31
CA ALA A 180 28.14 -10.23 22.35
C ALA A 180 28.69 -9.72 23.69
#